data_AF-A0A1G9GJ82-F1
#
_entry.id   AF-A0A1G9GJ82-F1
#
_cell.length_a   1.000
_cell.length_b   1.000
_cell.length_c   1.000
_cell.angle_alpha   90.00
_cell.angle_beta   90.00
_cell.angle_gamma   90.00
#
_symmetry.space_group_name_H-M   'P 1'
#
loop_
_entity.id
_entity.type
_entity.pdbx_description
1 polymer ?
#
loop_
_entity_poly.entity_id
_entity_poly.type
_entity_poly.pdbx_seq_one_letter_code
_entity_poly.pdbx_strand_id
1 'polypeptide(L)'
;MTEIPDATTAPKPHTDGIASMRGGFARHALVRDALPVSPGPLTRDSEAFKRLADDLPVRRVLWMLASGWTWPWLLDDATTPAARNRAIRRGLMAPPVGEPDAVLVPYHLTDAGRAELLNWVERITPHRHLPEVDALWRVVTWK
;
A
#
# COMPACT_ATOMS: atom_id res chain seq x y z
N MET A 1 -29.98 -12.99 -85.81
CA MET A 1 -31.32 -13.45 -85.41
C MET A 1 -31.12 -14.19 -84.09
N THR A 2 -31.58 -13.74 -82.92
CA THR A 2 -32.85 -13.08 -82.57
C THR A 2 -32.69 -12.22 -81.29
N GLU A 3 -33.58 -11.23 -81.12
CA GLU A 3 -33.65 -10.14 -80.12
C GLU A 3 -34.12 -10.52 -78.68
N ILE A 4 -33.57 -9.79 -77.66
CA ILE A 4 -34.13 -9.04 -76.47
C ILE A 4 -35.19 -9.80 -75.57
N PRO A 5 -35.30 -9.65 -74.20
CA PRO A 5 -35.18 -8.39 -73.48
C PRO A 5 -34.72 -8.30 -72.01
N ASP A 6 -34.54 -7.02 -71.67
CA ASP A 6 -34.35 -6.26 -70.44
C ASP A 6 -35.28 -6.65 -69.26
N ALA A 7 -34.77 -6.62 -68.03
CA ALA A 7 -35.57 -6.74 -66.80
C ALA A 7 -34.88 -6.10 -65.56
N THR A 8 -35.21 -4.83 -65.35
CA THR A 8 -35.75 -4.27 -64.09
C THR A 8 -34.96 -4.45 -62.80
N THR A 9 -34.30 -3.36 -62.41
CA THR A 9 -33.78 -3.07 -61.07
C THR A 9 -34.91 -2.97 -60.04
N ALA A 10 -34.87 -3.83 -59.00
CA ALA A 10 -35.78 -3.77 -57.85
C ALA A 10 -35.35 -2.70 -56.82
N PRO A 11 -36.30 -2.10 -56.07
CA PRO A 11 -36.07 -0.91 -55.24
C PRO A 11 -35.40 -1.19 -53.89
N LYS A 12 -34.63 -0.22 -53.38
CA LYS A 12 -33.99 -0.25 -52.06
C LYS A 12 -35.03 -0.11 -50.94
N PRO A 13 -34.97 -0.91 -49.86
CA PRO A 13 -35.84 -0.72 -48.72
C PRO A 13 -35.42 0.49 -47.88
N HIS A 14 -36.39 1.37 -47.62
CA HIS A 14 -36.35 2.42 -46.61
C HIS A 14 -36.26 1.81 -45.22
N THR A 15 -35.23 2.15 -44.44
CA THR A 15 -35.16 1.84 -43.02
C THR A 15 -35.73 3.01 -42.23
N ASP A 16 -37.03 2.96 -41.97
CA ASP A 16 -37.63 3.79 -40.93
C ASP A 16 -37.05 3.40 -39.57
N GLY A 17 -36.68 4.45 -38.81
CA GLY A 17 -35.87 4.36 -37.61
C GLY A 17 -36.51 3.52 -36.49
N ILE A 18 -35.76 2.54 -36.00
CA ILE A 18 -36.05 1.90 -34.71
C ILE A 18 -35.65 2.89 -33.61
N ALA A 19 -36.62 3.30 -32.79
CA ALA A 19 -36.39 4.12 -31.61
C ALA A 19 -35.39 3.43 -30.67
N SER A 20 -34.21 4.03 -30.54
CA SER A 20 -33.17 3.57 -29.63
C SER A 20 -33.60 3.79 -28.18
N MET A 21 -33.96 2.70 -27.48
CA MET A 21 -34.04 2.65 -26.02
C MET A 21 -32.65 2.63 -25.37
N ARG A 22 -31.76 3.56 -25.74
CA ARG A 22 -30.55 3.83 -24.95
C ARG A 22 -30.88 4.88 -23.92
N GLY A 23 -31.05 4.42 -22.68
CA GLY A 23 -31.12 5.27 -21.51
C GLY A 23 -30.02 6.34 -21.55
N GLY A 24 -30.45 7.59 -21.39
CA GLY A 24 -29.56 8.72 -21.26
C GLY A 24 -28.73 8.59 -19.99
N PHE A 25 -27.60 7.92 -20.07
CA PHE A 25 -26.53 8.09 -19.09
C PHE A 25 -25.86 9.41 -19.41
N ALA A 26 -26.47 10.50 -18.94
CA ALA A 26 -25.73 11.70 -18.59
C ALA A 26 -24.65 11.24 -17.60
N ARG A 27 -23.45 10.96 -18.12
CA ARG A 27 -22.28 10.66 -17.32
C ARG A 27 -22.13 11.86 -16.40
N HIS A 28 -22.41 11.64 -15.14
CA HIS A 28 -22.14 12.61 -14.10
C HIS A 28 -20.70 13.03 -14.31
N ALA A 29 -20.48 14.34 -14.48
CA ALA A 29 -19.14 14.89 -14.53
C ALA A 29 -18.40 14.30 -13.33
N LEU A 30 -17.38 13.48 -13.60
CA LEU A 30 -16.47 12.99 -12.58
C LEU A 30 -16.05 14.22 -11.79
N VAL A 31 -16.48 14.28 -10.53
CA VAL A 31 -15.91 15.18 -9.54
C VAL A 31 -14.41 15.00 -9.73
N ARG A 32 -13.73 16.05 -10.22
CA ARG A 32 -12.28 16.07 -10.22
C ARG A 32 -11.91 15.91 -8.77
N ASP A 33 -11.48 14.71 -8.38
CA ASP A 33 -10.85 14.48 -7.11
C ASP A 33 -9.82 15.60 -6.98
N ALA A 34 -10.00 16.43 -5.95
CA ALA A 34 -9.06 17.50 -5.66
C ALA A 34 -7.68 16.85 -5.66
N LEU A 35 -6.77 17.34 -6.51
CA LEU A 35 -5.40 16.86 -6.54
C LEU A 35 -4.91 16.82 -5.10
N PRO A 36 -4.37 15.68 -4.62
CA PRO A 36 -3.92 15.58 -3.24
C PRO A 36 -2.99 16.76 -3.00
N VAL A 37 -3.30 17.55 -1.96
CA VAL A 37 -2.47 18.68 -1.55
C VAL A 37 -1.06 18.15 -1.46
N SER A 38 -0.19 18.62 -2.35
CA SER A 38 1.20 18.19 -2.37
C SER A 38 1.72 18.41 -0.94
N PRO A 39 2.11 17.35 -0.22
CA PRO A 39 2.59 17.52 1.14
C PRO A 39 3.73 18.54 1.03
N GLY A 40 3.64 19.61 1.81
CA GLY A 40 4.65 20.66 1.81
C GLY A 40 6.06 20.06 1.93
N PRO A 41 7.11 20.79 1.54
CA PRO A 41 8.46 20.25 1.46
C PRO A 41 8.81 19.51 2.75
N LEU A 42 9.17 18.22 2.62
CA LEU A 42 9.45 17.34 3.73
C LEU A 42 10.87 17.62 4.24
N THR A 43 11.01 18.74 4.97
CA THR A 43 12.27 19.17 5.59
C THR A 43 12.45 18.52 6.96
N ARG A 44 13.68 18.47 7.48
CA ARG A 44 13.97 17.88 8.82
C ARG A 44 13.12 18.46 9.94
N ASP A 45 12.84 19.76 9.86
CA ASP A 45 12.08 20.48 10.88
C ASP A 45 10.57 20.35 10.70
N SER A 46 10.11 19.81 9.56
CA SER A 46 8.70 19.59 9.31
C SER A 46 8.12 18.53 10.26
N GLU A 47 6.90 18.77 10.73
CA GLU A 47 6.17 17.80 11.55
C GLU A 47 5.96 16.47 10.81
N ALA A 48 5.84 16.50 9.49
CA ALA A 48 5.76 15.29 8.67
C ALA A 48 7.04 14.45 8.76
N PHE A 49 8.22 15.08 8.66
CA PHE A 49 9.49 14.39 8.83
C PHE A 49 9.66 13.87 10.26
N LYS A 50 9.36 14.68 11.29
CA LYS A 50 9.45 14.23 12.69
C LYS A 50 8.58 13.01 12.95
N ARG A 51 7.36 12.97 12.41
CA ARG A 51 6.49 11.78 12.48
C ARG A 51 7.10 10.58 11.76
N LEU A 52 7.76 10.78 10.61
CA LEU A 52 8.48 9.72 9.89
C LEU A 52 9.77 9.27 10.58
N ALA A 53 10.35 10.09 11.44
CA ALA A 53 11.51 9.79 12.27
C ALA A 53 11.13 9.26 13.66
N ASP A 54 9.85 9.28 14.01
CA ASP A 54 9.41 8.88 15.35
C ASP A 54 9.55 7.37 15.60
N ASP A 55 10.04 6.99 16.78
CA ASP A 55 10.20 5.60 17.22
C ASP A 55 10.76 4.60 16.16
N LEU A 56 11.77 5.02 15.38
CA LEU A 56 12.47 4.15 14.43
C LEU A 56 12.90 2.79 15.01
N PRO A 57 13.35 2.69 16.30
CA PRO A 57 13.69 1.40 16.87
C PRO A 57 12.50 0.43 16.92
N VAL A 58 11.28 0.90 17.20
CA VAL A 58 10.09 0.04 17.14
C VAL A 58 9.77 -0.32 15.69
N ARG A 59 9.87 0.62 14.75
CA ARG A 59 9.66 0.32 13.32
C ARG A 59 10.64 -0.73 12.80
N ARG A 60 11.90 -0.68 13.25
CA ARG A 60 12.90 -1.72 12.99
C ARG A 60 12.43 -3.07 13.50
N VAL A 61 11.94 -3.16 14.75
CA VAL A 61 11.37 -4.41 15.29
C VAL A 61 10.26 -4.96 14.39
N LEU A 62 9.30 -4.11 14.00
CA LEU A 62 8.19 -4.54 13.14
C LEU A 62 8.69 -4.98 11.76
N TRP A 63 9.65 -4.27 11.17
CA TRP A 63 10.27 -4.63 9.90
C TRP A 63 10.99 -5.98 9.96
N MET A 64 11.76 -6.24 11.01
CA MET A 64 12.44 -7.53 11.21
C MET A 64 11.43 -8.67 11.30
N LEU A 65 10.36 -8.51 12.08
CA LEU A 65 9.30 -9.52 12.17
C LEU A 65 8.58 -9.73 10.83
N ALA A 66 8.25 -8.66 10.11
CA ALA A 66 7.64 -8.75 8.78
C ALA A 66 8.56 -9.44 7.76
N SER A 67 9.88 -9.34 7.97
CA SER A 67 10.91 -9.99 7.16
C SER A 67 11.22 -11.44 7.58
N GLY A 68 10.47 -11.98 8.56
CA GLY A 68 10.61 -13.37 9.02
C GLY A 68 11.57 -13.60 10.19
N TRP A 69 12.12 -12.53 10.80
CA TRP A 69 13.00 -12.63 11.96
C TRP A 69 12.19 -12.75 13.26
N THR A 70 11.56 -13.91 13.45
CA THR A 70 10.59 -14.11 14.53
C THR A 70 11.18 -14.78 15.78
N TRP A 71 12.28 -15.52 15.63
CA TRP A 71 12.92 -16.21 16.75
C TRP A 71 13.63 -15.24 17.71
N PRO A 72 13.60 -15.50 19.04
CA PRO A 72 14.20 -14.58 20.01
C PRO A 72 15.66 -14.25 19.74
N TRP A 73 16.52 -15.25 19.52
CA TRP A 73 17.93 -15.04 19.25
C TRP A 73 18.20 -14.21 17.98
N LEU A 74 17.37 -14.35 16.93
CA LEU A 74 17.49 -13.54 15.71
C LEU A 74 17.10 -12.08 15.98
N LEU A 75 15.99 -11.87 16.69
CA LEU A 75 15.48 -10.54 16.95
C LEU A 75 16.33 -9.80 17.99
N ASP A 76 16.94 -10.54 18.92
CA ASP A 76 17.87 -10.05 19.94
C ASP A 76 19.10 -9.41 19.31
N ASP A 77 19.71 -10.06 18.31
CA ASP A 77 20.87 -9.54 17.57
C ASP A 77 20.55 -8.28 16.75
N ALA A 78 19.32 -8.18 16.24
CA ALA A 78 18.93 -7.13 15.30
C ALA A 78 18.32 -5.89 15.97
N THR A 79 17.87 -5.98 17.22
CA THR A 79 17.03 -4.95 17.85
C THR A 79 17.35 -4.78 19.34
N THR A 80 16.89 -3.68 19.95
CA THR A 80 17.11 -3.44 21.38
C THR A 80 15.97 -3.99 22.25
N PRO A 81 16.26 -4.48 23.47
CA PRO A 81 15.23 -4.92 24.41
C PRO A 81 14.19 -3.83 24.71
N ALA A 82 14.63 -2.57 24.80
CA ALA A 82 13.74 -1.44 25.04
C ALA A 82 12.72 -1.23 23.91
N ALA A 83 13.14 -1.37 22.65
CA ALA A 83 12.25 -1.26 21.49
C ALA A 83 11.26 -2.44 21.44
N ARG A 84 11.73 -3.67 21.66
CA ARG A 84 10.87 -4.85 21.76
C ARG A 84 9.81 -4.68 22.84
N ASN A 85 10.22 -4.27 24.05
CA ASN A 85 9.29 -4.06 25.16
C ASN A 85 8.27 -2.94 24.88
N ARG A 86 8.66 -1.87 24.17
CA ARG A 86 7.70 -0.85 23.71
C ARG A 86 6.70 -1.43 22.71
N ALA A 87 7.17 -2.19 21.71
CA ALA A 87 6.31 -2.82 20.72
C ALA A 87 5.28 -3.78 21.35
N ILE A 88 5.70 -4.58 22.35
CA ILE A 88 4.81 -5.46 23.13
C ILE A 88 3.78 -4.64 23.91
N ARG A 89 4.22 -3.63 24.67
CA ARG A 89 3.31 -2.79 25.46
C ARG A 89 2.27 -2.04 24.61
N ARG A 90 2.64 -1.70 23.37
CA ARG A 90 1.75 -1.07 22.39
C ARG A 90 0.84 -2.08 21.65
N GLY A 91 0.97 -3.38 21.91
CA GLY A 91 0.18 -4.42 21.25
C GLY A 91 0.55 -4.67 19.78
N LEU A 92 1.72 -4.19 19.33
CA LEU A 92 2.17 -4.30 17.95
C LEU A 92 2.85 -5.65 17.66
N MET A 93 3.33 -6.31 18.69
CA MET A 93 3.83 -7.68 18.61
C MET A 93 3.48 -8.47 19.87
N ALA A 94 3.28 -9.77 19.72
CA ALA A 94 3.18 -10.69 20.86
C ALA A 94 4.57 -11.20 21.25
N PRO A 95 4.86 -11.31 22.57
CA PRO A 95 6.10 -11.94 23.03
C PRO A 95 6.09 -13.45 22.69
N PRO A 96 7.27 -14.09 22.64
CA PRO A 96 7.34 -15.54 22.48
C PRO A 96 6.68 -16.24 23.68
N VAL A 97 6.14 -17.43 23.44
CA VAL A 97 5.48 -18.25 24.46
C VAL A 97 6.06 -19.67 24.38
N GLY A 98 6.37 -20.26 25.53
CA GLY A 98 6.90 -21.62 25.63
C GLY A 98 8.03 -21.71 26.63
N GLU A 99 8.21 -22.89 27.21
CA GLU A 99 9.38 -23.18 28.04
C GLU A 99 10.62 -23.41 27.15
N PRO A 100 11.84 -23.14 27.64
CA PRO A 100 13.08 -23.37 26.90
C PRO A 100 13.22 -24.78 26.33
N ASP A 101 12.59 -25.77 26.98
CA ASP A 101 12.67 -27.19 26.65
C ASP A 101 11.41 -27.70 25.92
N ALA A 102 10.45 -26.81 25.61
CA ALA A 102 9.19 -27.10 24.95
C ALA A 102 9.09 -26.42 23.57
N VAL A 103 7.97 -26.63 22.87
CA VAL A 103 7.69 -25.96 21.58
C VAL A 103 7.62 -24.45 21.81
N LEU A 104 8.67 -23.75 21.40
CA LEU A 104 8.75 -22.30 21.44
C LEU A 104 7.91 -21.70 20.31
N VAL A 105 6.88 -20.93 20.67
CA VAL A 105 6.18 -20.03 19.76
C VAL A 105 6.99 -18.74 19.66
N PRO A 106 7.49 -18.36 18.48
CA PRO A 106 8.33 -17.18 18.30
C PRO A 106 7.54 -15.87 18.47
N TYR A 107 8.23 -14.73 18.40
CA TYR A 107 7.56 -13.43 18.33
C TYR A 107 6.60 -13.38 17.14
N HIS A 108 5.43 -12.77 17.35
CA HIS A 108 4.41 -12.62 16.30
C HIS A 108 4.10 -11.13 16.07
N LEU A 109 4.17 -10.68 14.81
CA LEU A 109 3.70 -9.35 14.39
C LEU A 109 2.18 -9.31 14.39
N THR A 110 1.55 -8.53 15.26
CA THR A 110 0.07 -8.47 15.30
C THR A 110 -0.49 -7.73 14.08
N ASP A 111 -1.80 -7.80 13.86
CA ASP A 111 -2.46 -7.02 12.81
C ASP A 111 -2.31 -5.51 13.03
N ALA A 112 -2.34 -5.06 14.29
CA ALA A 112 -2.05 -3.67 14.64
C ALA A 112 -0.61 -3.29 14.29
N GLY A 113 0.36 -4.15 14.58
CA GLY A 113 1.76 -3.94 14.20
C GLY A 113 1.96 -3.92 12.68
N ARG A 114 1.30 -4.82 11.95
CA ARG A 114 1.30 -4.85 10.48
C ARG A 114 0.72 -3.55 9.92
N ALA A 115 -0.43 -3.12 10.41
CA ALA A 115 -1.08 -1.89 9.97
C ALA A 115 -0.20 -0.67 10.26
N GLU A 116 0.44 -0.59 11.43
CA GLU A 116 1.37 0.49 11.77
C GLU A 116 2.59 0.52 10.83
N LEU A 117 3.19 -0.65 10.56
CA LEU A 117 4.32 -0.75 9.65
C LEU A 117 3.95 -0.32 8.22
N LEU A 118 2.84 -0.85 7.68
CA LEU A 118 2.37 -0.51 6.33
C LEU A 118 2.07 0.98 6.21
N ASN A 119 1.42 1.57 7.22
CA ASN A 119 1.14 2.99 7.27
C ASN A 119 2.43 3.84 7.22
N TRP A 120 3.48 3.42 7.93
CA TRP A 120 4.78 4.09 7.83
C TRP A 120 5.42 3.90 6.44
N VAL A 121 5.38 2.69 5.87
CA VAL A 121 5.91 2.39 4.53
C VAL A 121 5.22 3.25 3.46
N GLU A 122 3.90 3.37 3.50
CA GLU A 122 3.11 4.19 2.57
C GLU A 122 3.50 5.66 2.65
N ARG A 123 3.73 6.19 3.86
CA ARG A 123 4.14 7.59 4.04
C ARG A 123 5.59 7.85 3.66
N ILE A 124 6.51 6.91 3.90
CA ILE A 124 7.94 7.14 3.65
C ILE A 124 8.32 6.93 2.18
N THR A 125 7.67 5.96 1.51
CA THR A 125 8.00 5.54 0.13
C THR A 125 8.06 6.69 -0.88
N PRO A 126 7.06 7.58 -0.97
CA PRO A 126 7.07 8.68 -1.94
C PRO A 126 8.27 9.63 -1.78
N HIS A 127 8.83 9.70 -0.58
CA HIS A 127 9.89 10.66 -0.21
C HIS A 127 11.28 10.02 -0.17
N ARG A 128 11.43 8.74 -0.51
CA ARG A 128 12.72 8.01 -0.46
C ARG A 128 13.81 8.56 -1.39
N HIS A 129 13.45 9.42 -2.35
CA HIS A 129 14.44 10.12 -3.18
C HIS A 129 15.18 11.22 -2.41
N LEU A 130 14.68 11.65 -1.25
CA LEU A 130 15.32 12.64 -0.38
C LEU A 130 16.36 11.95 0.52
N PRO A 131 17.63 12.40 0.57
CA PRO A 131 18.70 11.73 1.33
C PRO A 131 18.39 11.52 2.81
N GLU A 132 17.73 12.48 3.44
CA GLU A 132 17.36 12.48 4.85
C GLU A 132 16.31 11.42 5.16
N VAL A 133 15.36 11.23 4.24
CA VAL A 133 14.31 10.22 4.37
C VAL A 133 14.86 8.84 4.08
N ASP A 134 15.74 8.73 3.07
CA ASP A 134 16.42 7.47 2.78
C ASP A 134 17.30 7.02 3.97
N ALA A 135 17.90 7.95 4.71
CA ALA A 135 18.59 7.62 5.96
C ALA A 135 17.66 6.98 7.00
N LEU A 136 16.43 7.49 7.19
CA LEU A 136 15.44 6.87 8.08
C LEU A 136 15.04 5.47 7.59
N TRP A 137 14.84 5.32 6.29
CA TRP A 137 14.53 4.03 5.66
C TRP A 137 15.62 3.00 5.94
N ARG A 138 16.89 3.36 5.78
CA ARG A 138 18.02 2.47 6.04
C ARG A 138 18.12 2.05 7.50
N VAL A 139 17.89 2.96 8.44
CA VAL A 139 17.87 2.65 9.89
C VAL A 139 16.88 1.52 10.21
N VAL A 140 15.73 1.51 9.54
CA VAL A 140 14.69 0.50 9.75
C VAL A 140 14.98 -0.78 8.97
N THR A 141 15.48 -0.69 7.74
CA THR A 141 15.48 -1.81 6.80
C THR A 141 16.81 -2.54 6.61
N TRP A 142 17.94 -1.92 6.95
CA TRP A 142 19.26 -2.55 6.80
C TRP A 142 19.62 -3.42 8.00
N LYS A 143 20.33 -4.52 7.75
CA LYS A 143 20.91 -5.36 8.80
C LYS A 143 22.27 -4.83 9.20
#